data_AF-A0A833VXH8-F1
#
_entry.id   AF-A0A833VXH8-F1
#
_cell.length_a   1.000
_cell.length_b   1.000
_cell.length_c   1.000
_cell.angle_alpha   90.00
_cell.angle_beta   90.00
_cell.angle_gamma   90.00
#
_symmetry.space_group_name_H-M   'P 1'
#
loop_
_entity.id
_entity.type
_entity.pdbx_description
1 polymer ?
#
loop_
_entity_poly.entity_id
_entity_poly.type
_entity_poly.pdbx_seq_one_letter_code
_entity_poly.pdbx_strand_id
1 'polypeptide(L)'
;MGPDWCLLPPELLQVIAEKITSLADYIRFRAVCRPWLTACYPRPSHLPLQLPWLMLPYQSDGNDDSTRLFYDLSASKIHKLDITGDLGSFQVNEHWQKSLWLTPSLL
;
A
#
# COMPACT_ATOMS: atom_id res chain seq x y z
N MET A 1 -7.18 31.98 -3.66
CA MET A 1 -7.14 30.57 -4.13
C MET A 1 -5.73 30.09 -3.88
N GLY A 2 -5.55 29.01 -3.12
CA GLY A 2 -4.22 28.46 -2.84
C GLY A 2 -3.60 27.83 -4.09
N PRO A 3 -2.27 27.60 -4.09
CA PRO A 3 -1.63 26.85 -5.17
C PRO A 3 -2.23 25.44 -5.27
N ASP A 4 -2.50 25.00 -6.50
CA ASP A 4 -2.95 23.63 -6.76
C ASP A 4 -1.76 22.68 -6.81
N TRP A 5 -1.55 21.97 -5.70
CA TRP A 5 -0.51 20.96 -5.58
C TRP A 5 -0.71 19.76 -6.52
N CYS A 6 -1.89 19.58 -7.12
CA CYS A 6 -2.13 18.56 -8.14
C CYS A 6 -1.41 18.87 -9.47
N LEU A 7 -1.07 20.14 -9.72
CA LEU A 7 -0.38 20.61 -10.92
C LEU A 7 1.15 20.64 -10.75
N LEU A 8 1.67 20.07 -9.65
CA LEU A 8 3.11 20.02 -9.43
C LEU A 8 3.78 19.19 -10.54
N PRO A 9 4.87 19.68 -11.15
CA PRO A 9 5.64 18.92 -12.14
C PRO A 9 6.03 17.52 -11.63
N PRO A 10 5.94 16.47 -12.46
CA PRO A 10 6.31 15.10 -12.10
C PRO A 10 7.75 14.99 -11.55
N GLU A 11 8.67 15.79 -12.07
CA GLU A 11 10.08 15.80 -11.66
C GLU A 11 10.23 16.24 -10.20
N LEU A 12 9.43 17.22 -9.75
CA LEU A 12 9.44 17.66 -8.36
C LEU A 12 8.79 16.63 -7.44
N LEU A 13 7.71 15.98 -7.89
CA LEU A 13 7.09 14.89 -7.15
C LEU A 13 8.07 13.74 -6.93
N GLN A 14 8.87 13.40 -7.95
CA GLN A 14 9.90 12.38 -7.84
C GLN A 14 10.99 12.77 -6.82
N VAL A 15 11.50 14.00 -6.87
CA VAL A 15 12.51 14.49 -5.90
C VAL A 15 11.99 14.46 -4.46
N ILE A 16 10.70 14.76 -4.26
CA ILE A 16 10.07 14.63 -2.94
C ILE A 16 9.98 13.15 -2.54
N ALA A 17 9.52 12.31 -3.47
CA ALA A 17 9.35 10.88 -3.25
C ALA A 17 10.67 10.19 -2.86
N GLU A 18 11.80 10.60 -3.45
CA GLU A 18 13.16 10.11 -3.15
C GLU A 18 13.66 10.48 -1.74
N LYS A 19 13.06 11.48 -1.10
CA LYS A 19 13.40 11.90 0.26
C LYS A 19 12.56 11.21 1.34
N ILE A 20 11.52 10.49 0.94
CA ILE A 20 10.68 9.77 1.88
C ILE A 20 11.42 8.51 2.32
N THR A 21 11.59 8.33 3.63
CA THR A 21 12.34 7.20 4.21
C THR A 21 11.44 6.08 4.72
N SER A 22 10.14 6.32 4.79
CA SER A 22 9.12 5.40 5.30
C SER A 22 8.25 4.90 4.15
N LEU A 23 8.17 3.58 3.96
CA LEU A 23 7.33 3.01 2.91
C LEU A 23 5.85 3.36 3.10
N ALA A 24 5.39 3.40 4.34
CA ALA A 24 4.00 3.77 4.63
C ALA A 24 3.70 5.20 4.17
N ASP A 25 4.64 6.13 4.37
CA ASP A 25 4.47 7.52 3.93
C ASP A 25 4.62 7.66 2.42
N TYR A 26 5.46 6.82 1.79
CA TYR A 26 5.57 6.74 0.34
C TYR A 26 4.27 6.28 -0.31
N ILE A 27 3.62 5.27 0.27
CA ILE A 27 2.32 4.78 -0.20
C ILE A 27 1.26 5.88 -0.05
N ARG A 28 1.21 6.57 1.09
CA ARG A 28 0.28 7.69 1.31
C ARG A 28 0.53 8.84 0.34
N PHE A 29 1.79 9.17 0.09
CA PHE A 29 2.19 10.19 -0.88
C PHE A 29 1.68 9.85 -2.28
N ARG A 30 1.85 8.60 -2.72
CA ARG A 30 1.34 8.12 -4.02
C ARG A 30 -0.19 8.05 -4.10
N ALA A 31 -0.88 7.97 -2.97
CA ALA A 31 -2.34 7.80 -2.92
C ALA A 31 -3.13 9.12 -2.95
N VAL A 32 -2.48 10.27 -3.13
CA VAL A 32 -3.14 11.60 -3.13
C VAL A 32 -4.10 11.76 -4.32
N CYS A 33 -3.58 11.59 -5.54
CA CYS A 33 -4.36 11.67 -6.78
C CYS A 33 -3.65 10.90 -7.91
N ARG A 34 -4.32 10.70 -9.05
CA ARG A 34 -3.76 9.96 -10.20
C ARG A 34 -2.42 10.53 -10.68
N PRO A 35 -2.25 11.86 -10.89
CA PRO A 35 -0.96 12.43 -11.29
C PRO A 35 0.20 12.08 -10.35
N TRP A 36 -0.03 12.13 -9.04
CA TRP A 36 0.99 11.80 -8.03
C TRP A 36 1.34 10.32 -8.03
N LEU A 37 0.33 9.45 -8.17
CA LEU A 37 0.51 8.01 -8.29
C LEU A 37 1.39 7.65 -9.50
N THR A 38 1.14 8.29 -10.64
CA THR A 38 1.84 8.03 -11.92
C THR A 38 3.22 8.66 -11.99
N ALA A 39 3.45 9.78 -11.30
CA ALA A 39 4.76 10.44 -11.25
C ALA A 39 5.79 9.66 -10.42
N CYS A 40 5.34 8.78 -9.53
CA CYS A 40 6.21 8.03 -8.62
C CYS A 40 6.39 6.58 -9.06
N TYR A 41 7.62 6.07 -8.95
CA TYR A 41 7.90 4.66 -9.22
C TYR A 41 7.14 3.72 -8.28
N PRO A 42 6.60 2.60 -8.79
CA PRO A 42 5.92 1.62 -7.94
C PRO A 42 6.87 0.91 -6.96
N ARG A 43 8.15 0.82 -7.31
CA ARG A 43 9.21 0.19 -6.51
C ARG A 43 10.38 1.16 -6.32
N PRO A 44 10.33 2.01 -5.30
CA PRO A 44 11.43 2.92 -4.96
C PRO A 44 12.67 2.12 -4.54
N SER A 45 13.83 2.41 -5.12
CA SER A 45 15.11 1.74 -4.83
C SER A 45 15.72 2.12 -3.48
N HIS A 46 15.36 3.30 -2.95
CA HIS A 46 15.89 3.84 -1.69
C HIS A 46 15.12 3.34 -0.45
N LEU A 47 13.96 2.71 -0.64
CA LEU A 47 13.16 2.18 0.46
C LEU A 47 13.35 0.68 0.61
N PRO A 48 13.42 0.16 1.86
CA PRO A 48 13.44 -1.26 2.07
C PRO A 48 12.13 -1.87 1.59
N LEU A 49 12.23 -3.02 0.94
CA LEU A 49 11.07 -3.82 0.55
C LEU A 49 10.37 -4.26 1.85
N GLN A 50 9.15 -3.78 2.11
CA GLN A 50 8.36 -4.35 3.21
C GLN A 50 7.77 -5.66 2.74
N LEU A 51 8.03 -6.70 3.52
CA LEU A 51 7.42 -8.00 3.33
C LEU A 51 5.93 -7.89 3.66
N PRO A 52 5.05 -8.57 2.91
CA PRO A 52 3.64 -8.60 3.25
C PRO A 52 3.47 -9.21 4.64
N TRP A 53 2.44 -8.76 5.37
CA TRP A 53 2.12 -9.38 6.65
C TRP A 53 1.76 -10.85 6.43
N LEU A 54 2.39 -11.73 7.20
CA LEU A 54 2.16 -13.17 7.11
C LEU A 54 0.94 -13.55 7.94
N MET A 55 -0.08 -14.09 7.28
CA MET A 55 -1.22 -14.64 8.02
C MET A 55 -0.75 -15.80 8.88
N LEU A 56 -0.98 -15.71 10.18
CA LEU A 56 -0.67 -16.77 11.12
C LEU A 56 -1.72 -17.88 11.00
N PRO A 57 -1.33 -19.15 11.26
CA PRO A 57 -2.25 -20.27 11.21
C PRO A 57 -3.44 -20.05 12.15
N TYR A 58 -4.62 -20.42 11.67
CA TYR A 58 -5.87 -20.31 12.41
C TYR A 58 -5.85 -21.28 13.60
N GLN A 59 -6.06 -20.77 14.82
CA GLN A 59 -6.14 -21.57 16.03
C GLN A 59 -7.60 -21.52 16.52
N SER A 60 -8.36 -22.57 16.22
CA SER A 60 -9.77 -22.68 16.58
C SER A 60 -9.93 -22.97 18.07
N ASP A 61 -10.38 -22.00 18.86
CA ASP A 61 -10.81 -22.17 20.25
C ASP A 61 -12.34 -22.17 20.36
N GLY A 62 -13.03 -22.81 19.42
CA GLY A 62 -14.45 -23.19 19.53
C GLY A 62 -15.47 -22.04 19.56
N ASN A 63 -15.01 -20.79 19.57
CA ASN A 63 -15.82 -19.60 19.43
C ASN A 63 -15.58 -19.00 18.04
N ASP A 64 -16.64 -18.47 17.44
CA ASP A 64 -16.66 -17.99 16.05
C ASP A 64 -15.63 -16.86 15.84
N ASP A 65 -14.42 -17.21 15.40
CA ASP A 65 -13.28 -16.28 15.28
C ASP A 65 -13.00 -15.97 13.80
N SER A 66 -13.81 -15.05 13.27
CA SER A 66 -13.57 -14.35 12.00
C SER A 66 -12.30 -13.50 12.01
N THR A 67 -11.64 -13.37 13.16
CA THR A 67 -10.37 -12.70 13.26
C THR A 67 -9.26 -13.49 12.55
N ARG A 68 -8.38 -12.78 11.82
CA ARG A 68 -7.08 -13.30 11.40
C ARG A 68 -5.96 -12.53 12.07
N LEU A 69 -4.95 -13.27 12.49
CA LEU A 69 -3.70 -12.72 12.99
C LEU A 69 -2.71 -12.64 11.85
N PHE A 70 -2.00 -11.53 11.78
CA PHE A 70 -1.02 -11.21 10.76
C PHE A 70 0.30 -10.82 11.42
N TYR A 71 1.40 -11.42 11.00
CA TYR A 71 2.72 -11.14 11.51
C TYR A 71 3.47 -10.20 10.57
N ASP A 72 3.84 -9.03 11.09
CA ASP A 72 4.70 -8.06 10.44
C ASP A 72 6.16 -8.39 10.75
N LEU A 73 6.88 -8.86 9.73
CA LEU A 73 8.32 -9.16 9.81
C LEU A 73 9.18 -7.92 10.04
N SER A 74 8.74 -6.76 9.54
CA SER A 74 9.51 -5.51 9.64
C SER A 74 9.43 -4.91 11.05
N ALA A 75 8.28 -5.04 11.71
CA ALA A 75 8.05 -4.50 13.05
C ALA A 75 8.17 -5.57 14.15
N SER A 76 8.35 -6.85 13.79
CA SER A 76 8.24 -8.00 14.68
C SER A 76 6.97 -7.92 15.55
N LYS A 77 5.83 -7.64 14.90
CA LYS A 77 4.55 -7.34 15.57
C LYS A 77 3.42 -8.19 14.99
N ILE A 78 2.47 -8.56 15.85
CA ILE A 78 1.24 -9.23 15.44
C ILE A 78 0.11 -8.19 15.34
N HIS A 79 -0.57 -8.20 14.20
CA HIS A 79 -1.75 -7.41 13.89
C HIS A 79 -2.98 -8.30 13.90
N LYS A 80 -4.03 -7.88 14.61
CA LYS A 80 -5.32 -8.57 14.68
C LYS A 80 -6.28 -7.87 13.70
N LEU A 81 -6.76 -8.59 12.68
CA LEU A 81 -7.72 -8.06 11.71
C LEU A 81 -9.01 -8.85 11.80
N ASP A 82 -10.11 -8.15 12.08
CA ASP A 82 -11.44 -8.72 12.05
C ASP A 82 -11.93 -8.81 10.59
N ILE A 83 -12.26 -10.02 10.12
CA ILE A 83 -12.74 -10.26 8.76
C ILE A 83 -14.27 -10.45 8.74
N THR A 84 -14.98 -10.27 9.86
CA THR A 84 -16.44 -10.35 9.87
C THR A 84 -17.06 -9.20 9.08
N GLY A 85 -17.34 -9.46 7.80
CA GLY A 85 -18.65 -9.22 7.20
C GLY A 85 -19.21 -7.80 7.22
N ASP A 86 -18.45 -6.77 6.84
CA ASP A 86 -19.02 -5.61 6.12
C ASP A 86 -18.15 -5.18 4.93
N LEU A 87 -17.46 -6.15 4.30
CA LEU A 87 -16.93 -6.00 2.94
C LEU A 87 -18.04 -6.12 1.88
N GLY A 88 -19.28 -5.78 2.23
CA GLY A 88 -20.34 -5.47 1.28
C GLY A 88 -20.16 -4.06 0.74
N SER A 89 -19.09 -3.82 -0.03
CA SER A 89 -18.86 -2.67 -0.95
C SER A 89 -17.42 -2.14 -1.01
N PHE A 90 -16.42 -2.84 -0.46
CA PHE A 90 -15.08 -2.69 -1.04
C PHE A 90 -15.06 -3.42 -2.38
N GLN A 91 -15.73 -2.81 -3.36
CA GLN A 91 -15.31 -2.97 -4.74
C GLN A 91 -13.87 -2.50 -4.77
N VAL A 92 -12.97 -3.48 -4.60
CA VAL A 92 -11.70 -3.45 -5.30
C VAL A 92 -12.09 -3.28 -6.75
N ASN A 93 -12.19 -2.02 -7.16
CA ASN A 93 -12.26 -1.64 -8.55
C ASN A 93 -11.06 -2.34 -9.19
N GLU A 94 -11.32 -3.43 -9.92
CA GLU A 94 -10.30 -4.23 -10.60
C GLU A 94 -9.40 -3.35 -11.50
N HIS A 95 -9.89 -2.16 -11.83
CA HIS A 95 -9.18 -1.11 -12.54
C HIS A 95 -7.99 -0.51 -11.75
N TRP A 96 -7.99 -0.51 -10.42
CA TRP A 96 -6.88 0.00 -9.61
C TRP A 96 -5.83 -1.07 -9.28
N GLN A 97 -6.22 -2.34 -9.13
CA GLN A 97 -5.27 -3.42 -8.82
C GLN A 97 -4.53 -3.96 -10.04
N LYS A 98 -5.17 -4.03 -11.22
CA LYS A 98 -4.50 -4.50 -12.45
C LYS A 98 -3.35 -3.59 -12.89
N SER A 99 -3.30 -2.34 -12.42
CA SER A 99 -2.23 -1.39 -12.75
C SER A 99 -1.07 -1.37 -11.75
N LEU A 100 -1.20 -1.96 -10.56
CA LEU A 100 -0.14 -1.91 -9.53
C LEU A 100 0.90 -3.04 -9.66
N TRP A 101 0.58 -4.14 -10.38
CA TRP A 101 1.40 -5.36 -10.42
C TRP A 101 1.72 -5.90 -11.83
N LEU A 102 1.29 -5.23 -12.91
CA LEU A 102 1.69 -5.52 -14.30
C LEU A 102 2.30 -4.22 -14.85
N THR A 103 3.60 -4.06 -15.10
CA THR A 103 4.60 -4.95 -15.71
C THR A 103 6.02 -4.69 -15.16
N PRO A 104 6.90 -5.71 -15.15
CA PRO A 104 8.29 -5.55 -15.53
C PRO A 104 8.45 -6.27 -16.87
N SER A 105 8.31 -5.56 -17.98
CA SER A 105 8.74 -6.08 -19.27
C SER A 105 9.21 -4.91 -20.11
N LEU A 106 10.28 -5.19 -20.85
CA LEU A 106 11.12 -4.34 -21.71
C LEU A 106 12.37 -3.81 -20.96
N LEU A 107 13.62 -4.21 -21.22
CA LEU A 107 14.25 -4.79 -22.43
C LEU A 107 13.76 -4.23 -23.76
#